data_AF-A0A4U6BP07-F1
#
_entry.id   AF-A0A4U6BP07-F1
#
_cell.length_a   1.000
_cell.length_b   1.000
_cell.length_c   1.000
_cell.angle_alpha   90.00
_cell.angle_beta   90.00
_cell.angle_gamma   90.00
#
_symmetry.space_group_name_H-M   'P 1'
#
loop_
_entity.id
_entity.type
_entity.pdbx_description
1 polymer ?
#
loop_
_entity_poly.entity_id
_entity_poly.type
_entity_poly.pdbx_seq_one_letter_code
_entity_poly.pdbx_strand_id
1 'polypeptide(L)'
;MKVVYYLTYVMAFVFLVGETARRGIGYLSVNATTMIEDYLCGALMLWAAWVWSRGYDSAARIMAVAWAYATGGMFVPFAAHLEAWLRNETFRPDHPHTDVGSIILKGAIWVVCLACLIVTLRSQQGKKSTA
;
A
#
# COMPACT_ATOMS: atom_id res chain seq x y z
N MET A 1 -17.27 5.57 -0.72
CA MET A 1 -16.78 4.82 0.47
C MET A 1 -16.81 3.31 0.32
N LYS A 2 -17.92 2.68 -0.09
CA LYS A 2 -17.98 1.21 -0.27
C LYS A 2 -16.88 0.67 -1.21
N VAL A 3 -16.57 1.37 -2.30
CA VAL A 3 -15.49 0.98 -3.23
C VAL A 3 -14.12 0.99 -2.55
N VAL A 4 -13.76 2.08 -1.86
CA VAL A 4 -12.50 2.19 -1.12
C VAL A 4 -12.35 1.06 -0.11
N TYR A 5 -13.45 0.67 0.53
CA TYR A 5 -13.47 -0.43 1.48
C TYR A 5 -13.14 -1.79 0.83
N TYR A 6 -13.76 -2.13 -0.29
CA TYR A 6 -13.40 -3.35 -1.03
C TYR A 6 -11.96 -3.31 -1.52
N LEU A 7 -11.49 -2.13 -1.97
CA LEU A 7 -10.09 -1.94 -2.36
C LEU A 7 -9.13 -2.12 -1.18
N THR A 8 -9.54 -1.86 0.07
CA THR A 8 -8.72 -2.14 1.24
C THR A 8 -8.44 -3.63 1.39
N TYR A 9 -9.45 -4.50 1.18
CA TYR A 9 -9.25 -5.95 1.21
C TYR A 9 -8.37 -6.44 0.06
N VAL A 10 -8.61 -5.92 -1.15
CA VAL A 10 -7.78 -6.25 -2.32
C VAL A 10 -6.33 -5.87 -2.05
N MET A 11 -6.09 -4.66 -1.53
CA MET A 11 -4.74 -4.18 -1.31
C MET A 11 -4.05 -4.89 -0.14
N ALA A 12 -4.79 -5.24 0.92
CA ALA A 12 -4.28 -6.11 1.97
C ALA A 12 -3.81 -7.46 1.41
N PHE A 13 -4.58 -8.06 0.51
CA PHE A 13 -4.20 -9.30 -0.17
C PHE A 13 -2.96 -9.11 -1.04
N VAL A 14 -2.85 -8.01 -1.78
CA VAL A 14 -1.66 -7.67 -2.57
C VAL A 14 -0.42 -7.58 -1.70
N PHE A 15 -0.47 -6.87 -0.57
CA PHE A 15 0.68 -6.73 0.33
C PHE A 15 1.06 -8.02 1.04
N LEU A 16 0.09 -8.85 1.45
CA LEU A 16 0.39 -10.10 2.15
C LEU A 16 0.76 -11.22 1.17
N VAL A 17 -0.18 -11.57 0.30
CA VAL A 17 -0.05 -12.72 -0.59
C VAL A 17 0.78 -12.38 -1.81
N GLY A 18 0.61 -11.19 -2.39
CA GLY A 18 1.42 -10.76 -3.53
C GLY A 18 2.92 -10.71 -3.18
N GLU A 19 3.26 -10.20 -2.00
CA GLU A 19 4.66 -10.16 -1.56
C GLU A 19 5.22 -11.55 -1.27
N THR A 20 4.45 -12.38 -0.55
CA THR A 20 4.84 -13.77 -0.27
C THR A 20 5.01 -14.58 -1.55
N ALA A 21 4.11 -14.44 -2.52
CA ALA A 21 4.17 -15.15 -3.79
C ALA A 21 5.36 -14.69 -4.65
N ARG A 22 5.71 -13.40 -4.58
CA ARG A 22 6.79 -12.81 -5.37
C ARG A 22 8.19 -13.13 -4.82
N ARG A 23 8.36 -13.15 -3.50
CA ARG A 23 9.69 -13.35 -2.87
C ARG A 23 9.86 -14.70 -2.18
N GLY A 24 8.77 -15.36 -1.80
CA GLY A 24 8.79 -16.55 -0.97
C GLY A 24 9.05 -16.22 0.50
N ILE A 25 8.60 -17.09 1.40
CA ILE A 25 8.81 -16.94 2.86
C ILE A 25 10.30 -16.96 3.21
N GLY A 26 11.11 -17.71 2.46
CA GLY A 26 12.56 -17.78 2.66
C GLY A 26 13.27 -16.44 2.50
N TYR A 27 12.69 -15.46 1.81
CA TYR A 27 13.30 -14.14 1.64
C TYR A 27 13.36 -13.32 2.94
N LEU A 28 12.65 -13.74 4.00
CA LEU A 28 12.82 -13.19 5.34
C LEU A 28 14.27 -13.29 5.83
N SER A 29 15.04 -14.30 5.42
CA SER A 29 16.45 -14.43 5.79
C SER A 29 17.39 -13.51 4.99
N VAL A 30 16.91 -12.95 3.88
CA VAL A 30 17.67 -12.04 3.01
C VAL A 30 17.40 -10.58 3.39
N ASN A 31 16.12 -10.21 3.50
CA ASN A 31 15.71 -8.86 3.89
C ASN A 31 14.37 -8.90 4.61
N ALA A 32 14.44 -9.21 5.91
CA ALA A 32 13.30 -9.26 6.81
C ALA A 32 12.56 -7.93 6.87
N THR A 33 13.28 -6.80 6.89
CA THR A 33 12.69 -5.47 7.08
C THR A 33 11.66 -5.15 6.01
N THR A 34 12.00 -5.33 4.74
CA THR A 34 11.06 -5.06 3.63
C THR A 34 9.84 -5.98 3.69
N MET A 35 10.02 -7.27 3.98
CA MET A 35 8.88 -8.18 4.10
C MET A 35 7.97 -7.84 5.28
N ILE A 36 8.55 -7.47 6.42
CA ILE A 36 7.81 -7.06 7.61
C ILE A 36 7.04 -5.76 7.33
N GLU A 37 7.63 -4.81 6.63
CA GLU A 37 6.96 -3.56 6.22
C GLU A 37 5.72 -3.84 5.36
N ASP A 38 5.83 -4.72 4.36
CA ASP A 38 4.71 -5.12 3.49
C ASP A 38 3.64 -5.86 4.29
N TYR A 39 4.02 -6.80 5.17
CA TYR A 39 3.08 -7.52 6.01
C TYR A 39 2.37 -6.62 7.02
N LEU A 40 3.10 -5.68 7.63
CA LEU A 40 2.53 -4.70 8.53
C LEU A 40 1.54 -3.80 7.80
N CYS A 41 1.86 -3.36 6.58
CA CYS A 41 0.94 -2.62 5.72
C CYS A 41 -0.35 -3.41 5.47
N GLY A 42 -0.22 -4.68 5.05
CA GLY A 42 -1.36 -5.57 4.82
C GLY A 42 -2.20 -5.81 6.08
N ALA A 43 -1.57 -6.02 7.23
CA ALA A 43 -2.25 -6.20 8.51
C ALA A 43 -3.01 -4.93 8.94
N LEU A 44 -2.41 -3.75 8.77
CA LEU A 44 -3.07 -2.46 9.04
C LEU A 44 -4.29 -2.27 8.14
N MET A 45 -4.20 -2.67 6.87
CA MET A 45 -5.33 -2.63 5.94
C MET A 45 -6.46 -3.60 6.34
N LEU A 46 -6.13 -4.84 6.72
CA LEU A 46 -7.12 -5.79 7.23
C LEU A 46 -7.79 -5.27 8.50
N TRP A 47 -7.02 -4.68 9.41
CA TRP A 47 -7.55 -4.08 10.62
C TRP A 47 -8.51 -2.93 10.31
N ALA A 48 -8.13 -2.01 9.42
CA ALA A 48 -9.01 -0.94 8.97
C ALA A 48 -10.31 -1.46 8.35
N ALA A 49 -10.20 -2.52 7.53
CA ALA A 49 -11.37 -3.14 6.92
C ALA A 49 -12.27 -3.85 7.95
N TRP A 50 -11.67 -4.51 8.94
CA TRP A 50 -12.41 -5.13 10.03
C TRP A 50 -13.13 -4.07 10.89
N VAL A 51 -12.45 -3.00 11.28
CA VAL A 51 -13.05 -1.93 12.10
C VAL A 51 -14.24 -1.30 11.38
N TRP A 52 -14.13 -1.06 10.07
CA TRP A 52 -15.26 -0.55 9.28
C TRP A 52 -16.41 -1.56 9.18
N SER A 53 -16.14 -2.86 9.03
CA SER A 53 -17.20 -3.90 8.97
C SER A 53 -18.05 -3.95 10.25
N ARG A 54 -17.44 -3.60 11.38
CA ARG A 54 -18.07 -3.56 12.69
C ARG A 54 -18.80 -2.25 12.98
N GLY A 55 -18.71 -1.26 12.09
CA GLY A 55 -19.40 0.02 12.24
C GLY A 55 -18.85 0.92 13.33
N TYR A 56 -17.59 0.74 13.77
CA TYR A 56 -17.00 1.60 14.80
C TYR A 56 -16.85 3.05 14.32
N ASP A 57 -17.04 4.01 15.22
CA ASP A 57 -16.90 5.45 14.94
C ASP A 57 -15.50 5.86 14.46
N SER A 58 -14.48 5.12 14.91
CA SER A 58 -13.08 5.31 14.54
C SER A 58 -12.72 4.76 13.15
N ALA A 59 -13.63 4.03 12.48
CA ALA A 59 -13.37 3.32 11.23
C ALA A 59 -12.77 4.21 10.14
N ALA A 60 -13.33 5.40 9.94
CA ALA A 60 -12.83 6.30 8.91
C ALA A 60 -11.40 6.77 9.21
N ARG A 61 -11.07 7.05 10.48
CA ARG A 61 -9.73 7.51 10.88
C ARG A 61 -8.71 6.41 10.70
N ILE A 62 -9.02 5.20 11.14
CA ILE A 62 -8.15 4.03 11.00
C ILE A 62 -7.93 3.71 9.51
N MET A 63 -8.98 3.82 8.68
CA MET A 63 -8.87 3.68 7.23
C MET A 63 -7.93 4.73 6.62
N ALA A 64 -8.02 5.99 7.04
CA ALA A 64 -7.11 7.04 6.57
C ALA A 64 -5.66 6.76 6.96
N VAL A 65 -5.42 6.29 8.19
CA VAL A 65 -4.07 5.90 8.65
C VAL A 65 -3.52 4.75 7.82
N ALA A 66 -4.31 3.70 7.56
CA ALA A 66 -3.88 2.58 6.74
C ALA A 66 -3.51 3.00 5.30
N TRP A 67 -4.36 3.82 4.65
CA TRP A 67 -4.05 4.33 3.32
C TRP A 67 -2.87 5.30 3.30
N ALA A 68 -2.67 6.10 4.35
CA ALA A 68 -1.52 6.99 4.47
C ALA A 68 -0.22 6.20 4.62
N TYR A 69 -0.23 5.16 5.47
CA TYR A 69 0.90 4.25 5.63
C TYR A 69 1.24 3.55 4.31
N ALA A 70 0.25 2.98 3.61
CA ALA A 70 0.46 2.33 2.32
C ALA A 70 0.97 3.29 1.24
N THR A 71 0.46 4.53 1.21
CA THR A 71 0.91 5.56 0.26
C THR A 71 2.36 5.95 0.52
N GLY A 72 2.74 6.17 1.79
CA GLY A 72 4.11 6.49 2.17
C GLY A 72 5.07 5.33 1.90
N GLY A 73 4.69 4.11 2.29
CA GLY A 73 5.50 2.90 2.10
C GLY A 73 5.77 2.58 0.63
N MET A 74 4.83 2.87 -0.27
CA MET A 74 5.00 2.66 -1.71
C MET A 74 5.68 3.81 -2.45
N PHE A 75 5.74 5.00 -1.85
CA PHE A 75 6.32 6.18 -2.49
C PHE A 75 7.82 6.02 -2.74
N VAL A 76 8.59 5.71 -1.69
CA VAL A 76 10.05 5.54 -1.77
C VAL A 76 10.45 4.48 -2.79
N PRO A 77 9.93 3.23 -2.76
CA PRO A 77 10.35 2.21 -3.71
C PRO A 77 9.93 2.53 -5.14
N PHE A 78 8.80 3.23 -5.37
CA PHE A 78 8.43 3.73 -6.70
C PHE A 78 9.42 4.79 -7.19
N ALA A 79 9.62 5.85 -6.41
CA ALA A 79 10.49 6.97 -6.77
C ALA A 79 11.93 6.51 -7.02
N ALA A 80 12.42 5.56 -6.22
CA ALA A 80 13.78 5.07 -6.35
C ALA A 80 14.01 4.26 -7.64
N HIS A 81 13.02 3.46 -8.09
CA HIS A 81 13.13 2.78 -9.39
C HIS A 81 12.98 3.77 -10.55
N LEU A 82 12.08 4.76 -10.42
CA LEU A 82 11.91 5.82 -11.42
C LEU A 82 13.20 6.63 -11.59
N GLU A 83 13.83 7.01 -10.48
CA GLU A 83 15.11 7.73 -10.46
C GLU A 83 16.25 6.92 -11.09
N ALA A 84 16.37 5.63 -10.74
CA ALA A 84 17.39 4.76 -11.33
C ALA A 84 17.22 4.65 -12.86
N TRP A 85 15.98 4.45 -13.32
CA TRP A 85 15.66 4.44 -14.76
C TRP A 85 16.00 5.77 -15.45
N LEU A 86 15.68 6.92 -14.84
CA LEU A 86 16.04 8.23 -15.38
C LEU A 86 17.56 8.45 -15.49
N ARG A 87 18.33 7.80 -14.60
CA ARG A 87 19.80 7.87 -14.58
C ARG A 87 20.48 6.82 -15.47
N ASN A 88 19.71 5.95 -16.15
CA ASN A 88 20.22 4.75 -16.82
C ASN A 88 21.06 3.83 -15.89
N GLU A 89 20.66 3.76 -14.62
CA GLU A 89 21.26 2.92 -13.58
C GLU A 89 20.28 1.80 -13.21
N THR A 90 20.79 0.61 -12.84
CA THR A 90 19.94 -0.47 -12.31
C THR A 90 19.80 -0.32 -10.80
N PHE A 91 18.56 -0.17 -10.30
CA PHE A 91 18.32 0.06 -8.88
C PHE A 91 18.75 -1.14 -8.01
N ARG A 92 18.55 -2.36 -8.53
CA ARG A 92 18.96 -3.64 -7.90
C ARG A 92 19.12 -4.75 -8.95
N PRO A 93 20.34 -5.26 -9.17
CA PRO A 93 20.57 -6.34 -10.15
C PRO A 93 19.94 -7.69 -9.76
N ASP A 94 19.54 -7.86 -8.50
CA ASP A 94 18.89 -9.06 -7.95
C ASP A 94 17.36 -9.03 -8.04
N HIS A 95 16.75 -7.99 -8.62
CA HIS A 95 15.29 -7.89 -8.69
C HIS A 95 14.67 -8.71 -9.83
N PRO A 96 13.56 -9.44 -9.58
CA PRO A 96 12.94 -10.35 -10.55
C PRO A 96 12.20 -9.64 -11.70
N HIS A 97 12.10 -8.30 -11.68
CA HIS A 97 11.43 -7.51 -12.71
C HIS A 97 12.42 -6.52 -13.31
N THR A 98 12.26 -6.24 -14.60
CA THR A 98 12.93 -5.10 -15.25
C THR A 98 12.57 -3.81 -14.54
N ASP A 99 13.48 -2.83 -14.52
CA ASP A 99 13.27 -1.55 -13.83
C ASP A 99 11.96 -0.88 -14.26
N VAL A 100 11.63 -0.94 -15.57
CA VAL A 100 10.36 -0.45 -16.13
C VAL A 100 9.15 -1.20 -15.57
N GLY A 101 9.21 -2.53 -15.46
CA GLY A 101 8.14 -3.34 -14.88
C GLY A 101 7.90 -3.00 -13.40
N SER A 102 8.98 -2.78 -12.65
CA SER A 102 8.90 -2.34 -11.26
C SER A 102 8.30 -0.94 -11.11
N ILE A 103 8.63 0.00 -12.01
CA ILE A 103 8.05 1.35 -12.03
C ILE A 103 6.54 1.27 -12.28
N ILE A 104 6.11 0.52 -13.30
CA ILE A 104 4.69 0.41 -13.65
C ILE A 104 3.90 -0.22 -12.49
N LEU A 105 4.38 -1.35 -11.96
CA LEU A 105 3.69 -2.06 -10.89
C LEU A 105 3.61 -1.22 -9.61
N LYS A 106 4.74 -0.70 -9.13
CA LYS A 106 4.80 0.07 -7.88
C LYS A 106 4.07 1.41 -8.03
N GLY A 107 4.19 2.04 -9.20
CA GLY A 107 3.48 3.27 -9.53
C GLY A 107 1.97 3.08 -9.54
N ALA A 108 1.47 2.00 -10.15
CA ALA A 108 0.05 1.69 -10.15
C ALA A 108 -0.49 1.47 -8.72
N ILE A 109 0.22 0.68 -7.90
CA ILE A 109 -0.15 0.47 -6.49
C ILE A 109 -0.14 1.80 -5.73
N TRP A 110 0.91 2.62 -5.89
CA TRP A 110 1.02 3.91 -5.22
C TRP A 110 -0.12 4.87 -5.59
N VAL A 111 -0.48 4.98 -6.88
CA VAL A 111 -1.59 5.81 -7.34
C VAL A 111 -2.92 5.35 -6.74
N VAL A 112 -3.17 4.04 -6.68
CA VAL A 112 -4.37 3.49 -6.03
C VAL A 112 -4.39 3.86 -4.55
N CYS A 113 -3.28 3.69 -3.84
CA CYS A 113 -3.17 4.06 -2.43
C CYS A 113 -3.45 5.55 -2.20
N LEU A 114 -2.85 6.43 -3.02
CA LEU A 114 -3.03 7.88 -2.94
C LEU A 114 -4.48 8.29 -3.24
N ALA A 115 -5.10 7.72 -4.28
CA ALA A 115 -6.48 7.99 -4.62
C ALA A 115 -7.43 7.59 -3.48
N CYS A 116 -7.25 6.39 -2.92
CA CYS A 116 -8.05 5.90 -1.80
C CYS A 116 -7.85 6.73 -0.52
N LEU A 117 -6.63 7.20 -0.26
CA LEU A 117 -6.34 8.12 0.84
C LEU A 117 -7.11 9.44 0.67
N ILE A 118 -7.01 10.07 -0.51
CA ILE A 118 -7.70 11.34 -0.80
C ILE A 118 -9.21 11.19 -0.64
N VAL A 119 -9.79 10.12 -1.19
CA VAL A 119 -11.23 9.84 -1.05
C VAL A 119 -11.61 9.65 0.42
N THR A 120 -10.79 8.93 1.20
CA THR A 120 -11.05 8.70 2.62
C THR A 120 -11.03 10.02 3.39
N LEU A 121 -10.03 10.88 3.17
CA LEU A 121 -9.91 12.18 3.83
C LEU A 121 -11.06 13.12 3.49
N ARG A 122 -11.43 13.21 2.20
CA ARG A 122 -12.58 14.02 1.74
C ARG A 122 -13.89 13.55 2.35
N SER A 123 -14.09 12.24 2.49
CA SER A 123 -15.31 11.69 3.09
C SER A 123 -15.48 12.08 4.57
N GLN A 124 -14.38 12.25 5.31
CA GLN A 124 -14.42 12.68 6.70
C GLN A 124 -14.73 14.17 6.87
N GLN A 125 -14.21 15.01 5.97
CA GLN A 125 -14.51 16.44 5.98
C GLN A 125 -16.00 16.70 5.76
N GLY A 126 -16.63 15.98 4.84
CA GLY A 126 -18.08 16.07 4.61
C GLY A 126 -18.92 15.71 5.85
N LYS A 127 -18.52 14.70 6.62
CA LYS A 127 -19.21 14.32 7.88
C LYS A 127 -19.06 15.36 9.00
N LYS A 128 -17.91 16.03 9.09
CA LYS A 128 -17.67 17.07 10.11
C LYS A 128 -18.42 18.37 9.83
N SER A 129 -18.79 18.65 8.58
CA SER A 129 -19.52 19.87 8.21
C SER A 129 -21.03 19.81 8.50
N THR A 130 -21.55 18.63 8.84
CA THR A 130 -22.99 18.37 9.05
C THR A 130 -23.33 18.02 10.51
N ALA A 131 -22.35 18.05 11.40
CA ALA A 131 -22.49 17.78 12.84
C ALA A 131 -22.22 19.07 13.62
#